data_AF-A0A845R4K4-F1
#
_entry.id   AF-A0A845R4K4-F1
#
_cell.length_a   1.000
_cell.length_b   1.000
_cell.length_c   1.000
_cell.angle_alpha   90.00
_cell.angle_beta   90.00
_cell.angle_gamma   90.00
#
_symmetry.space_group_name_H-M   'P 1'
#
loop_
_entity.id
_entity.type
_entity.pdbx_description
1 polymer ?
#
loop_
_entity_poly.entity_id
_entity_poly.type
_entity_poly.pdbx_seq_one_letter_code
_entity_poly.pdbx_strand_id
1 'polypeptide(L)'
;MMRAKKARPLTREQYLKKFSRAVRWRLMPQESEEAISDYRELIFQEERDESKLVEELGEPVQAAHLLTDVKAYRQWLKIFAVLAFGLFLLAKWAWMGHSSFYFSFADQWWYPVWVMAVGLALSLYWFRRYGQKNGPLSKRLVLALVVVLAFGAGTMAWNWYVFDSSFLDSYVERYPLIIPWQVILQRELIINGGMICALIALAGLILAKCYDRRWLALYTLAVTVAAVCGFIIFFCRSIDIGYAVRSSAQSYLFARLIPIGAAGLIGTGVALC
;
A
#
# COMPACT_ATOMS: atom_id res chain seq x y z
N MET A 1 -16.75 -4.56 -45.84
CA MET A 1 -15.93 -5.73 -45.40
C MET A 1 -15.19 -5.37 -44.12
N MET A 2 -15.69 -5.77 -42.95
CA MET A 2 -14.94 -5.64 -41.69
C MET A 2 -13.87 -6.73 -41.64
N ARG A 3 -12.59 -6.34 -41.66
CA ARG A 3 -11.47 -7.24 -41.35
C ARG A 3 -11.63 -7.72 -39.90
N ALA A 4 -12.16 -8.92 -39.71
CA ALA A 4 -12.00 -9.64 -38.46
C ALA A 4 -10.49 -9.79 -38.20
N LYS A 5 -9.97 -9.08 -37.20
CA LYS A 5 -8.63 -9.34 -36.68
C LYS A 5 -8.63 -10.77 -36.16
N LYS A 6 -8.12 -11.71 -36.96
CA LYS A 6 -7.83 -13.08 -36.54
C LYS A 6 -6.85 -12.98 -35.36
N ALA A 7 -7.38 -13.10 -34.14
CA ALA A 7 -6.55 -13.15 -32.94
C ALA A 7 -5.63 -14.37 -33.10
N ARG A 8 -4.32 -14.17 -32.98
CA ARG A 8 -3.36 -15.28 -33.04
C ARG A 8 -3.77 -16.31 -31.96
N PRO A 9 -3.72 -17.61 -32.27
CA PRO A 9 -3.96 -18.64 -31.25
C PRO A 9 -2.98 -18.42 -30.09
N LEU A 10 -3.50 -18.39 -28.86
CA LEU A 10 -2.69 -18.23 -27.66
C LEU A 10 -1.94 -19.53 -27.42
N THR A 11 -0.62 -19.45 -27.18
CA THR A 11 0.14 -20.63 -26.75
C THR A 11 -0.34 -21.09 -25.37
N ARG A 12 -0.15 -22.37 -25.03
CA ARG A 12 -0.57 -22.96 -23.74
C ARG A 12 -0.08 -22.14 -22.54
N GLU A 13 1.17 -21.70 -22.57
CA GLU A 13 1.77 -20.86 -21.53
C GLU A 13 1.13 -19.46 -21.42
N GLN A 14 0.81 -18.84 -22.56
CA GLN A 14 0.16 -17.53 -22.58
C GLN A 14 -1.27 -17.60 -22.04
N TYR A 15 -1.97 -18.69 -22.35
CA TYR A 15 -3.30 -18.96 -21.81
C TYR A 15 -3.24 -19.12 -20.28
N LEU A 16 -2.37 -20.01 -19.78
CA LEU A 16 -2.24 -20.26 -18.35
C LEU A 16 -1.80 -19.01 -17.58
N LYS A 17 -0.93 -18.17 -18.15
CA LYS A 17 -0.52 -16.89 -17.53
C LYS A 17 -1.67 -15.90 -17.40
N LYS A 18 -2.55 -15.82 -18.40
CA LYS A 18 -3.74 -14.96 -18.35
C LYS A 18 -4.79 -15.51 -17.39
N PHE A 19 -5.03 -16.81 -17.43
CA PHE A 19 -5.96 -17.53 -16.55
C PHE A 19 -5.54 -17.40 -15.08
N SER A 20 -4.28 -17.74 -14.75
CA SER A 20 -3.74 -17.62 -13.39
C SER A 20 -3.86 -16.21 -12.80
N ARG A 21 -3.62 -15.17 -13.61
CA ARG A 21 -3.81 -13.78 -13.18
C ARG A 21 -5.28 -13.45 -12.89
N ALA A 22 -6.21 -13.93 -13.72
CA ALA A 22 -7.63 -13.69 -13.55
C ALA A 22 -8.18 -14.45 -12.33
N VAL A 23 -7.77 -15.70 -12.16
CA VAL A 23 -8.16 -16.58 -11.05
C VAL A 23 -7.64 -16.05 -9.72
N ARG A 24 -6.35 -15.71 -9.61
CA ARG A 24 -5.76 -15.15 -8.36
C ARG A 24 -6.42 -13.85 -7.89
N TRP A 25 -6.99 -13.07 -8.80
CA TRP A 25 -7.73 -11.86 -8.44
C TRP A 25 -9.15 -12.15 -7.96
N ARG A 26 -9.83 -13.12 -8.59
CA ARG A 26 -11.26 -13.40 -8.39
C ARG A 26 -11.53 -14.39 -7.27
N LEU A 27 -10.72 -15.44 -7.17
CA LEU A 27 -10.87 -16.54 -6.22
C LEU A 27 -10.09 -16.29 -4.92
N MET A 28 -10.35 -17.10 -3.90
CA MET A 28 -9.51 -17.12 -2.71
C MET A 28 -8.14 -17.72 -3.02
N PRO A 29 -7.06 -17.37 -2.30
CA PRO A 29 -5.72 -17.86 -2.58
C PRO A 29 -5.62 -19.39 -2.70
N GLN A 30 -6.27 -20.14 -1.80
CA GLN A 30 -6.29 -21.61 -1.84
C GLN A 30 -7.01 -22.16 -3.07
N GLU A 31 -8.26 -21.76 -3.27
CA GLU A 31 -9.07 -22.13 -4.44
C GLU A 31 -8.38 -21.74 -5.76
N SER A 32 -7.65 -20.63 -5.75
CA SER A 32 -6.95 -20.14 -6.94
C SER A 32 -5.77 -21.01 -7.33
N GLU A 33 -5.00 -21.53 -6.37
CA GLU A 33 -3.88 -22.43 -6.66
C GLU A 33 -4.36 -23.83 -7.04
N GLU A 34 -5.43 -24.32 -6.41
CA GLU A 34 -6.12 -25.57 -6.80
C GLU A 34 -6.63 -25.46 -8.25
N ALA A 35 -7.40 -24.42 -8.57
CA ALA A 35 -7.90 -24.21 -9.92
C ALA A 35 -6.77 -24.02 -10.95
N ILE A 36 -5.64 -23.39 -10.58
CA ILE A 36 -4.47 -23.28 -11.46
C ILE A 36 -3.81 -24.64 -11.68
N SER A 37 -3.72 -25.48 -10.66
CA SER A 37 -3.17 -26.84 -10.76
C SER A 37 -4.04 -27.70 -11.68
N ASP A 38 -5.35 -27.71 -11.45
CA ASP A 38 -6.32 -28.47 -12.25
C ASP A 38 -6.27 -28.06 -13.72
N TYR A 39 -6.27 -26.74 -13.99
CA TYR A 39 -6.16 -26.24 -15.36
C TYR A 39 -4.78 -26.50 -15.96
N ARG A 40 -3.71 -26.50 -15.18
CA ARG A 40 -2.38 -26.84 -15.68
C ARG A 40 -2.36 -28.29 -16.16
N GLU A 41 -2.89 -29.21 -15.37
CA GLU A 41 -3.01 -30.61 -15.78
C GLU A 41 -3.89 -30.74 -17.04
N LEU A 42 -5.02 -30.03 -17.11
CA LEU A 42 -5.92 -30.07 -18.26
C LEU A 42 -5.30 -29.49 -19.55
N ILE A 43 -4.50 -28.42 -19.44
CA ILE A 43 -3.89 -27.71 -20.58
C ILE A 43 -2.66 -28.45 -21.12
N PHE A 44 -1.89 -29.11 -20.24
CA PHE A 44 -0.63 -29.76 -20.60
C PHE A 44 -0.78 -31.26 -20.92
N GLN A 45 -1.98 -31.76 -21.19
CA GLN A 45 -2.19 -33.10 -21.73
C GLN A 45 -1.53 -33.26 -23.12
N GLU A 46 -0.81 -34.37 -23.33
CA GLU A 46 0.01 -34.62 -24.52
C GLU A 46 -0.80 -34.63 -25.82
N GLU A 47 -2.07 -35.04 -25.77
CA GLU A 47 -2.94 -35.18 -26.95
C GLU A 47 -3.64 -33.88 -27.40
N ARG A 48 -3.50 -32.77 -26.65
CA ARG A 48 -4.39 -31.61 -26.81
C ARG A 48 -3.86 -30.56 -27.79
N ASP A 49 -4.63 -30.16 -28.80
CA ASP A 49 -4.16 -29.22 -29.82
C ASP A 49 -4.09 -27.77 -29.29
N GLU A 50 -2.93 -27.10 -29.43
CA GLU A 50 -2.72 -25.70 -29.02
C GLU A 50 -3.71 -24.73 -29.68
N SER A 51 -4.12 -25.06 -30.91
CA SER A 51 -4.99 -24.21 -31.73
C SER A 51 -6.46 -24.22 -31.28
N LYS A 52 -6.89 -25.23 -30.52
CA LYS A 52 -8.28 -25.43 -30.08
C LYS A 52 -8.55 -25.06 -28.62
N LEU A 53 -7.53 -24.67 -27.85
CA LEU A 53 -7.69 -24.36 -26.41
C LEU A 53 -8.76 -23.31 -26.11
N VAL A 54 -8.83 -22.23 -26.90
CA VAL A 54 -9.81 -21.16 -26.70
C VAL A 54 -11.22 -21.61 -27.09
N GLU A 55 -11.33 -22.57 -28.01
CA GLU A 55 -12.61 -23.12 -28.47
C GLU A 55 -13.18 -24.12 -27.46
N GLU A 56 -12.33 -24.93 -26.83
CA GLU A 56 -12.75 -25.94 -25.84
C GLU A 56 -12.93 -25.39 -24.42
N LEU A 57 -12.01 -24.54 -23.96
CA LEU A 57 -11.99 -24.01 -22.58
C LEU A 57 -12.59 -22.60 -22.47
N GLY A 58 -12.93 -21.99 -23.61
CA GLY A 58 -13.37 -20.60 -23.68
C GLY A 58 -12.22 -19.61 -23.50
N GLU A 59 -12.57 -18.31 -23.40
CA GLU A 59 -11.56 -17.30 -23.09
C GLU A 59 -11.09 -17.44 -21.63
N PRO A 60 -9.79 -17.22 -21.34
CA PRO A 60 -9.23 -17.45 -20.00
C PRO A 60 -9.87 -16.59 -18.90
N VAL A 61 -10.44 -15.44 -19.25
CA VAL A 61 -11.17 -14.57 -18.32
C VAL A 61 -12.59 -15.08 -18.07
N GLN A 62 -13.22 -15.69 -19.08
CA GLN A 62 -14.55 -16.28 -18.98
C GLN A 62 -14.50 -17.58 -18.17
N ALA A 63 -13.51 -18.44 -18.41
CA ALA A 63 -13.26 -19.64 -17.61
C ALA A 63 -13.04 -19.30 -16.12
N ALA A 64 -12.22 -18.28 -15.84
CA ALA A 64 -12.03 -17.79 -14.47
C ALA A 64 -13.33 -17.22 -13.87
N HIS A 65 -14.21 -16.63 -14.68
CA HIS A 65 -15.50 -16.11 -14.22
C HIS A 65 -16.44 -17.22 -13.76
N LEU A 66 -16.51 -18.32 -14.49
CA LEU A 66 -17.38 -19.46 -14.19
C LEU A 66 -17.03 -20.12 -12.86
N LEU A 67 -15.74 -20.13 -12.51
CA LEU A 67 -15.26 -20.67 -11.22
C LEU A 67 -15.49 -19.73 -10.04
N THR A 68 -15.78 -18.44 -10.28
CA THR A 68 -15.82 -17.43 -9.22
C THR A 68 -17.09 -17.54 -8.38
N ASP A 69 -16.97 -17.71 -7.06
CA ASP A 69 -18.07 -17.40 -6.14
C ASP A 69 -18.31 -15.87 -6.08
N VAL A 70 -19.44 -15.46 -6.65
CA VAL A 70 -19.83 -14.05 -6.76
C VAL A 70 -19.97 -13.39 -5.39
N LYS A 71 -20.40 -14.11 -4.34
CA LYS A 71 -20.58 -13.55 -3.01
C LYS A 71 -19.23 -13.22 -2.36
N ALA A 72 -18.32 -14.20 -2.33
CA ALA A 72 -16.96 -14.01 -1.83
C ALA A 72 -16.21 -12.91 -2.59
N TYR A 73 -16.33 -12.88 -3.92
CA TYR A 73 -15.70 -11.86 -4.76
C TYR A 73 -16.24 -10.45 -4.48
N ARG A 74 -17.55 -10.28 -4.32
CA ARG A 74 -18.15 -8.98 -3.96
C ARG A 74 -17.73 -8.51 -2.57
N GLN A 75 -17.61 -9.42 -1.60
CA GLN A 75 -17.15 -9.09 -0.26
C GLN A 75 -15.69 -8.63 -0.27
N TRP A 76 -14.83 -9.33 -1.02
CA TRP A 76 -13.46 -8.91 -1.26
C TRP A 76 -13.39 -7.52 -1.92
N LEU A 77 -14.17 -7.27 -2.98
CA LEU A 77 -14.19 -5.97 -3.65
C LEU A 77 -14.60 -4.83 -2.73
N LYS A 78 -15.56 -5.05 -1.81
CA LYS A 78 -15.94 -4.04 -0.81
C LYS A 78 -14.76 -3.70 0.11
N ILE A 79 -14.07 -4.71 0.61
CA ILE A 79 -12.90 -4.52 1.50
C ILE A 79 -11.76 -3.84 0.74
N PHE A 80 -11.47 -4.31 -0.47
CA PHE A 80 -10.46 -3.70 -1.33
C PHE A 80 -10.80 -2.23 -1.62
N ALA A 81 -12.07 -1.90 -1.92
CA ALA A 81 -12.50 -0.53 -2.14
C ALA A 81 -12.29 0.35 -0.90
N VAL A 82 -12.61 -0.14 0.30
CA VAL A 82 -12.37 0.58 1.56
C VAL A 82 -10.87 0.83 1.77
N LEU A 83 -10.03 -0.19 1.60
CA LEU A 83 -8.58 -0.06 1.77
C LEU A 83 -7.97 0.88 0.72
N ALA A 84 -8.35 0.73 -0.55
CA ALA A 84 -7.88 1.59 -1.63
C ALA A 84 -8.35 3.05 -1.46
N PHE A 85 -9.57 3.26 -0.97
CA PHE A 85 -10.07 4.59 -0.64
C PHE A 85 -9.27 5.22 0.51
N GLY A 86 -8.90 4.45 1.53
CA GLY A 86 -7.99 4.91 2.59
C GLY A 86 -6.63 5.35 2.05
N LEU A 87 -6.03 4.56 1.14
CA LEU A 87 -4.79 4.94 0.47
C LEU A 87 -4.93 6.20 -0.38
N PHE A 88 -6.05 6.33 -1.09
CA PHE A 88 -6.36 7.52 -1.86
C PHE A 88 -6.47 8.76 -0.96
N LEU A 89 -7.10 8.64 0.22
CA LEU A 89 -7.15 9.74 1.18
C LEU A 89 -5.75 10.13 1.69
N LEU A 90 -4.89 9.15 2.02
CA LEU A 90 -3.51 9.42 2.43
C LEU A 90 -2.72 10.15 1.34
N ALA A 91 -2.83 9.70 0.09
CA ALA A 91 -2.24 10.36 -1.06
C ALA A 91 -2.79 11.78 -1.24
N LYS A 92 -4.11 11.94 -1.23
CA LYS A 92 -4.78 13.24 -1.37
C LYS A 92 -4.34 14.21 -0.27
N TRP A 93 -4.20 13.76 0.97
CA TRP A 93 -3.74 14.60 2.08
C TRP A 93 -2.25 14.93 1.98
N ALA A 94 -1.41 14.00 1.53
CA ALA A 94 -0.02 14.29 1.24
C ALA A 94 0.11 15.39 0.17
N TRP A 95 -0.72 15.35 -0.87
CA TRP A 95 -0.69 16.33 -1.97
C TRP A 95 -1.31 17.69 -1.59
N MET A 96 -2.53 17.71 -1.06
CA MET A 96 -3.26 18.95 -0.80
C MET A 96 -2.91 19.60 0.55
N GLY A 97 -2.32 18.83 1.47
CA GLY A 97 -2.08 19.25 2.85
C GLY A 97 -3.35 19.69 3.59
N HIS A 98 -4.54 19.29 3.13
CA HIS A 98 -5.82 19.69 3.71
C HIS A 98 -6.85 18.56 3.67
N SER A 99 -7.59 18.42 4.76
CA SER A 99 -8.75 17.54 4.86
C SER A 99 -10.02 18.34 4.56
N SER A 100 -10.84 17.83 3.63
CA SER A 100 -12.17 18.40 3.35
C SER A 100 -13.24 17.92 4.33
N PHE A 101 -12.88 16.95 5.18
CA PHE A 101 -13.77 16.32 6.15
C PHE A 101 -13.32 16.75 7.53
N TYR A 102 -14.25 17.25 8.34
CA TYR A 102 -14.01 17.61 9.73
C TYR A 102 -14.71 16.59 10.61
N PHE A 103 -13.92 15.82 11.36
CA PHE A 103 -14.42 14.95 12.42
C PHE A 103 -14.41 15.74 13.73
N SER A 104 -15.56 15.87 14.38
CA SER A 104 -15.71 16.63 15.65
C SER A 104 -14.97 16.01 16.84
N PHE A 105 -14.60 14.73 16.75
CA PHE A 105 -13.99 13.97 17.84
C PHE A 105 -12.45 13.92 17.79
N ALA A 106 -11.84 14.41 16.71
CA ALA A 106 -10.39 14.34 16.53
C ALA A 106 -9.86 15.52 15.74
N ASP A 107 -8.76 16.07 16.21
CA ASP A 107 -7.98 17.05 15.48
C ASP A 107 -7.50 16.50 14.13
N GLN A 108 -7.40 17.40 13.14
CA GLN A 108 -7.08 17.04 11.75
C GLN A 108 -5.79 16.25 11.58
N TRP A 109 -4.78 16.51 12.42
CA TRP A 109 -3.49 15.82 12.37
C TRP A 109 -3.58 14.31 12.66
N TRP A 110 -4.64 13.82 13.31
CA TRP A 110 -4.82 12.38 13.58
C TRP A 110 -5.48 11.62 12.42
N TYR A 111 -6.03 12.29 11.41
CA TYR A 111 -6.76 11.61 10.33
C TYR A 111 -5.93 10.57 9.57
N PRO A 112 -4.66 10.83 9.20
CA PRO A 112 -3.81 9.82 8.58
C PRO A 112 -3.60 8.59 9.46
N VAL A 113 -3.51 8.79 10.78
CA VAL A 113 -3.30 7.72 11.77
C VAL A 113 -4.55 6.85 11.90
N TRP A 114 -5.74 7.45 11.90
CA TRP A 114 -7.00 6.69 11.92
C TRP A 114 -7.18 5.85 10.65
N VAL A 115 -6.86 6.42 9.48
CA VAL A 115 -6.88 5.68 8.21
C VAL A 115 -5.90 4.51 8.24
N MET A 116 -4.70 4.72 8.79
CA MET A 116 -3.74 3.64 9.03
C MET A 116 -4.30 2.58 9.97
N ALA A 117 -4.86 2.96 11.12
CA ALA A 117 -5.37 2.02 12.12
C ALA A 117 -6.49 1.14 11.55
N VAL A 118 -7.46 1.74 10.86
CA VAL A 118 -8.55 1.02 10.20
C VAL A 118 -8.01 0.13 9.07
N GLY A 119 -7.09 0.65 8.26
CA GLY A 119 -6.45 -0.10 7.18
C GLY A 119 -5.67 -1.32 7.68
N LEU A 120 -4.88 -1.16 8.75
CA LEU A 120 -4.14 -2.23 9.41
C LEU A 120 -5.09 -3.29 9.97
N ALA A 121 -6.08 -2.88 10.77
CA ALA A 121 -7.00 -3.83 11.41
C ALA A 121 -7.79 -4.64 10.37
N LEU A 122 -8.37 -3.96 9.37
CA LEU A 122 -9.20 -4.60 8.35
C LEU A 122 -8.38 -5.54 7.46
N SER A 123 -7.19 -5.10 7.03
CA SER A 123 -6.32 -5.89 6.16
C SER A 123 -5.73 -7.10 6.90
N LEU A 124 -5.22 -6.93 8.13
CA LEU A 124 -4.72 -8.02 8.95
C LEU A 124 -5.82 -9.04 9.24
N TYR A 125 -7.02 -8.59 9.63
CA TYR A 125 -8.14 -9.48 9.90
C TYR A 125 -8.52 -10.32 8.67
N TRP A 126 -8.67 -9.68 7.50
CA TRP A 126 -9.08 -10.36 6.28
C TRP A 126 -8.02 -11.36 5.78
N PHE A 127 -6.76 -10.92 5.65
CA PHE A 127 -5.68 -11.75 5.12
C PHE A 127 -5.20 -12.81 6.11
N ARG A 128 -5.42 -12.63 7.41
CA ARG A 128 -5.18 -13.70 8.39
C ARG A 128 -6.21 -14.82 8.27
N ARG A 129 -7.45 -14.49 7.90
CA ARG A 129 -8.54 -15.46 7.75
C ARG A 129 -8.51 -16.20 6.41
N TYR A 130 -8.10 -15.52 5.34
CA TYR A 130 -8.20 -16.04 3.96
C TYR A 130 -6.87 -16.07 3.19
N GLY A 131 -5.76 -15.62 3.78
CA GLY A 131 -4.47 -15.53 3.12
C GLY A 131 -3.61 -16.78 3.30
N GLN A 132 -3.00 -17.24 2.19
CA GLN A 132 -2.08 -18.37 2.16
C GLN A 132 -0.62 -17.89 2.15
N LYS A 133 0.27 -18.70 2.73
CA LYS A 133 1.72 -18.53 2.68
C LYS A 133 2.28 -19.44 1.60
N ASN A 134 2.99 -18.87 0.63
CA ASN A 134 3.50 -19.63 -0.51
C ASN A 134 5.04 -19.65 -0.46
N GLY A 135 5.61 -20.77 -0.01
CA GLY A 135 7.05 -21.04 -0.09
C GLY A 135 7.96 -20.10 0.72
N PRO A 136 9.26 -20.00 0.34
CA PRO A 136 10.24 -19.15 1.02
C PRO A 136 9.98 -17.65 0.75
N LEU A 137 10.46 -16.79 1.65
CA LEU A 137 10.33 -15.34 1.51
C LEU A 137 10.95 -14.83 0.20
N SER A 138 10.14 -14.11 -0.57
CA SER A 138 10.57 -13.44 -1.80
C SER A 138 11.69 -12.43 -1.53
N LYS A 139 12.84 -12.56 -2.22
CA LYS A 139 13.94 -11.57 -2.17
C LYS A 139 13.46 -10.16 -2.53
N ARG A 140 12.50 -10.05 -3.46
CA ARG A 140 11.90 -8.77 -3.88
C ARG A 140 11.09 -8.12 -2.75
N LEU A 141 10.39 -8.92 -1.95
CA LEU A 141 9.63 -8.43 -0.81
C LEU A 141 10.57 -7.91 0.28
N VAL A 142 11.65 -8.64 0.59
CA VAL A 142 12.66 -8.20 1.56
C VAL A 142 13.30 -6.88 1.10
N LEU A 143 13.70 -6.79 -0.17
CA LEU A 143 14.26 -5.56 -0.72
C LEU A 143 13.28 -4.39 -0.62
N ALA A 144 12.00 -4.60 -0.99
CA ALA A 144 10.99 -3.55 -0.89
C ALA A 144 10.76 -3.09 0.56
N LEU A 145 10.72 -4.03 1.52
CA LEU A 145 10.61 -3.71 2.95
C LEU A 145 11.81 -2.89 3.43
N VAL A 146 13.04 -3.28 3.08
CA VAL A 146 14.25 -2.55 3.45
C VAL A 146 14.23 -1.13 2.89
N VAL A 147 13.82 -0.95 1.63
CA VAL A 147 13.72 0.37 1.00
C VAL A 147 12.71 1.25 1.72
N VAL A 148 11.50 0.74 2.01
CA VAL A 148 10.46 1.51 2.72
C VAL A 148 10.87 1.81 4.17
N LEU A 149 11.51 0.85 4.84
CA LEU A 149 12.01 1.03 6.21
C LEU A 149 13.12 2.10 6.25
N ALA A 150 14.09 2.03 5.34
CA ALA A 150 15.16 3.02 5.23
C ALA A 150 14.62 4.41 4.93
N PHE A 151 13.62 4.51 4.03
CA PHE A 151 12.93 5.76 3.74
C PHE A 151 12.20 6.32 4.96
N GLY A 152 11.46 5.48 5.71
CA GLY A 152 10.77 5.88 6.93
C GLY A 152 11.74 6.33 8.04
N ALA A 153 12.81 5.58 8.28
CA ALA A 153 13.83 5.91 9.27
C ALA A 153 14.60 7.19 8.88
N GLY A 154 14.96 7.35 7.60
CA GLY A 154 15.57 8.56 7.08
C GLY A 154 14.66 9.78 7.22
N THR A 155 13.36 9.62 6.95
CA THR A 155 12.36 10.67 7.16
C THR A 155 12.27 11.05 8.64
N MET A 156 12.29 10.08 9.57
CA MET A 156 12.32 10.36 11.01
C MET A 156 13.58 11.12 11.43
N ALA A 157 14.77 10.66 11.01
CA ALA A 157 16.03 11.33 11.31
C ALA A 157 16.08 12.76 10.76
N TRP A 158 15.58 12.97 9.54
CA TRP A 158 15.52 14.31 8.94
C TRP A 158 14.57 15.23 9.71
N ASN A 159 13.40 14.75 10.12
CA ASN A 159 12.48 15.53 10.94
C ASN A 159 13.05 15.81 12.33
N TRP A 160 13.83 14.90 12.91
CA TRP A 160 14.52 15.15 14.17
C TRP A 160 15.45 16.36 14.07
N TYR A 161 16.22 16.42 12.98
CA TYR A 161 17.12 17.54 12.71
C TYR A 161 16.40 18.86 12.43
N VAL A 162 15.37 18.86 11.57
CA VAL A 162 14.68 20.10 11.18
C VAL A 162 13.83 20.69 12.32
N PHE A 163 13.28 19.85 13.20
CA PHE A 163 12.50 20.32 14.36
C PHE A 163 13.35 20.61 15.59
N ASP A 164 14.68 20.50 15.50
CA ASP A 164 15.57 20.85 16.60
C ASP A 164 15.47 22.35 16.92
N SER A 165 15.39 22.70 18.21
CA SER A 165 15.21 24.09 18.63
C SER A 165 16.37 24.98 18.16
N SER A 166 17.60 24.47 18.17
CA SER A 166 18.77 25.24 17.73
C SER A 166 18.74 25.55 16.23
N PHE A 167 18.21 24.63 15.42
CA PHE A 167 18.01 24.81 13.99
C PHE A 167 16.91 25.85 13.72
N LEU A 168 15.77 25.74 14.42
CA LEU A 168 14.64 26.66 14.27
C LEU A 168 14.97 28.07 14.76
N ASP A 169 15.75 28.22 15.83
CA ASP A 169 16.22 29.52 16.33
C ASP A 169 17.23 30.16 15.37
N SER A 170 18.19 29.38 14.88
CA SER A 170 19.13 29.84 13.85
C SER A 170 18.42 30.28 12.57
N TYR A 171 17.31 29.62 12.21
CA TYR A 171 16.51 29.98 11.04
C TYR A 171 15.89 31.37 11.18
N VAL A 172 15.21 31.62 12.31
CA VAL A 172 14.52 32.90 12.56
C VAL A 172 15.50 34.06 12.70
N GLU A 173 16.68 33.84 13.28
CA GLU A 173 17.69 34.88 13.42
C GLU A 173 18.43 35.20 12.11
N ARG A 174 18.71 34.19 11.27
CA ARG A 174 19.64 34.34 10.14
C ARG A 174 18.99 34.53 8.77
N TYR A 175 17.75 34.06 8.58
CA TYR A 175 17.07 34.10 7.27
C TYR A 175 15.58 34.48 7.37
N PRO A 176 15.25 35.72 7.79
CA PRO A 176 13.85 36.14 7.96
C PRO A 176 13.05 36.21 6.65
N LEU A 177 13.71 36.24 5.48
CA LEU A 177 13.07 36.46 4.17
C LEU A 177 13.31 35.34 3.14
N ILE A 178 14.11 34.31 3.46
CA ILE A 178 14.48 33.24 2.51
C ILE A 178 14.12 31.88 3.11
N ILE A 179 13.38 31.06 2.36
CA ILE A 179 13.07 29.69 2.77
C ILE A 179 14.33 28.83 2.56
N PRO A 180 14.91 28.23 3.62
CA PRO A 180 16.10 27.42 3.51
C PRO A 180 15.82 26.14 2.71
N TRP A 181 16.82 25.68 1.96
CA TRP A 181 16.70 24.48 1.13
C TRP A 181 16.31 23.25 1.96
N GLN A 182 16.67 23.19 3.24
CA GLN A 182 16.32 22.11 4.17
C GLN A 182 14.80 21.98 4.37
N VAL A 183 14.08 23.10 4.47
CA VAL A 183 12.62 23.14 4.64
C VAL A 183 11.92 22.80 3.32
N ILE A 184 12.47 23.28 2.19
CA ILE A 184 11.99 22.90 0.85
C ILE A 184 12.14 21.39 0.65
N LEU A 185 13.33 20.84 0.97
CA LEU A 185 13.60 19.42 0.88
C LEU A 185 12.69 18.60 1.81
N GLN A 186 12.47 19.05 3.04
CA GLN A 186 11.54 18.41 3.97
C GLN A 186 10.12 18.36 3.38
N ARG A 187 9.62 19.49 2.86
CA ARG A 187 8.30 19.57 2.22
C ARG A 187 8.19 18.58 1.06
N GLU A 188 9.14 18.59 0.13
CA GLU A 188 9.14 17.69 -1.03
C GLU A 188 9.27 16.22 -0.62
N LEU A 189 10.12 15.91 0.38
CA LEU A 189 10.30 14.56 0.90
C LEU A 189 9.00 14.01 1.49
N ILE A 190 8.27 14.81 2.25
CA ILE A 190 7.06 14.35 2.95
C ILE A 190 5.87 14.26 1.98
N ILE A 191 5.71 15.22 1.06
CA ILE A 191 4.63 15.20 0.06
C ILE A 191 4.84 14.04 -0.92
N ASN A 192 5.99 14.00 -1.59
CA ASN A 192 6.25 12.98 -2.61
C ASN A 192 6.45 11.60 -1.96
N GLY A 193 7.10 11.55 -0.80
CA GLY A 193 7.28 10.34 -0.02
C GLY A 193 5.96 9.72 0.43
N GLY A 194 5.04 10.53 0.96
CA GLY A 194 3.71 10.08 1.35
C GLY A 194 2.91 9.52 0.17
N MET A 195 2.96 10.19 -0.97
CA MET A 195 2.33 9.74 -2.23
C MET A 195 2.91 8.40 -2.71
N ILE A 196 4.24 8.30 -2.79
CA ILE A 196 4.92 7.09 -3.25
C ILE A 196 4.63 5.93 -2.28
N CYS A 197 4.63 6.16 -0.97
CA CYS A 197 4.29 5.14 0.02
C CYS A 197 2.84 4.67 -0.12
N ALA A 198 1.89 5.56 -0.41
CA ALA A 198 0.51 5.17 -0.67
C ALA A 198 0.39 4.27 -1.93
N LEU A 199 1.16 4.55 -2.98
CA LEU A 199 1.21 3.71 -4.19
C LEU A 199 1.88 2.35 -3.92
N ILE A 200 2.98 2.34 -3.16
CA ILE A 200 3.66 1.10 -2.74
C ILE A 200 2.72 0.26 -1.88
N ALA A 201 1.96 0.88 -0.98
CA ALA A 201 0.96 0.20 -0.18
C ALA A 201 -0.12 -0.45 -1.06
N LEU A 202 -0.62 0.25 -2.08
CA LEU A 202 -1.60 -0.30 -3.02
C LEU A 202 -1.02 -1.51 -3.76
N ALA A 203 0.23 -1.42 -4.22
CA ALA A 203 0.93 -2.54 -4.84
C ALA A 203 1.08 -3.72 -3.86
N GLY A 204 1.45 -3.46 -2.61
CA GLY A 204 1.53 -4.46 -1.54
C GLY A 204 0.20 -5.18 -1.31
N LEU A 205 -0.92 -4.44 -1.32
CA LEU A 205 -2.26 -5.01 -1.17
C LEU A 205 -2.66 -5.92 -2.34
N ILE A 206 -2.38 -5.50 -3.58
CA ILE A 206 -2.64 -6.30 -4.78
C ILE A 206 -1.77 -7.56 -4.79
N LEU A 207 -0.49 -7.43 -4.45
CA LEU A 207 0.44 -8.56 -4.37
C LEU A 207 0.08 -9.52 -3.23
N ALA A 208 -0.46 -9.00 -2.12
CA ALA A 208 -0.95 -9.81 -1.00
C ALA A 208 -2.12 -10.69 -1.41
N LYS A 209 -3.02 -10.16 -2.25
CA LYS A 209 -4.16 -10.92 -2.79
C LYS A 209 -3.71 -11.95 -3.82
N CYS A 210 -2.81 -11.57 -4.73
CA CYS A 210 -2.48 -12.39 -5.89
C CYS A 210 -1.39 -13.44 -5.68
N TYR A 211 -0.52 -13.29 -4.67
CA TYR A 211 0.68 -14.14 -4.55
C TYR A 211 0.87 -14.74 -3.17
N ASP A 212 1.10 -13.91 -2.14
CA ASP A 212 1.39 -14.37 -0.78
C ASP A 212 0.89 -13.32 0.20
N ARG A 213 0.20 -13.75 1.27
CA ARG A 213 -0.25 -12.86 2.34
C ARG A 213 0.87 -12.01 2.93
N ARG A 214 2.13 -12.46 2.89
CA ARG A 214 3.28 -11.72 3.44
C ARG A 214 3.53 -10.38 2.76
N TRP A 215 3.09 -10.18 1.51
CA TRP A 215 3.13 -8.86 0.86
C TRP A 215 2.26 -7.82 1.58
N LEU A 216 1.38 -8.27 2.48
CA LEU A 216 0.68 -7.40 3.41
C LEU A 216 1.66 -6.64 4.33
N ALA A 217 2.82 -7.21 4.67
CA ALA A 217 3.85 -6.52 5.43
C ALA A 217 4.34 -5.25 4.71
N LEU A 218 4.41 -5.28 3.37
CA LEU A 218 4.75 -4.11 2.58
C LEU A 218 3.62 -3.06 2.63
N TYR A 219 2.36 -3.51 2.57
CA TYR A 219 1.21 -2.63 2.77
C TYR A 219 1.25 -1.97 4.16
N THR A 220 1.38 -2.74 5.24
CA THR A 220 1.36 -2.23 6.61
C THR A 220 2.48 -1.21 6.85
N LEU A 221 3.68 -1.50 6.36
CA LEU A 221 4.83 -0.62 6.54
C LEU A 221 4.66 0.67 5.72
N ALA A 222 4.28 0.55 4.44
CA ALA A 222 4.12 1.70 3.56
C ALA A 222 2.94 2.61 3.99
N VAL A 223 1.82 2.04 4.46
CA VAL A 223 0.71 2.83 5.05
C VAL A 223 1.17 3.56 6.30
N THR A 224 1.98 2.91 7.14
CA THR A 224 2.53 3.56 8.35
C THR A 224 3.38 4.77 7.99
N VAL A 225 4.32 4.60 7.03
CA VAL A 225 5.16 5.71 6.58
C VAL A 225 4.34 6.82 5.94
N ALA A 226 3.34 6.48 5.10
CA ALA A 226 2.43 7.46 4.52
C ALA A 226 1.62 8.23 5.59
N ALA A 227 1.18 7.54 6.64
CA ALA A 227 0.47 8.15 7.75
C ALA A 227 1.36 9.06 8.60
N VAL A 228 2.61 8.67 8.85
CA VAL A 228 3.63 9.52 9.49
C VAL A 228 3.85 10.79 8.66
N CYS A 229 4.02 10.66 7.34
CA CYS A 229 4.16 11.80 6.45
C CYS A 229 2.94 12.74 6.52
N GLY A 230 1.72 12.18 6.45
CA GLY A 230 0.49 12.95 6.58
C GLY A 230 0.34 13.65 7.93
N PHE A 231 0.70 12.97 9.02
CA PHE A 231 0.67 13.54 10.37
C PHE A 231 1.59 14.77 10.45
N ILE A 232 2.82 14.67 9.93
CA ILE A 232 3.77 15.78 9.94
C ILE A 232 3.25 16.95 9.10
N ILE A 233 2.65 16.71 7.93
CA ILE A 233 2.08 17.79 7.10
C ILE A 233 1.00 18.56 7.87
N PHE A 234 0.06 17.85 8.48
CA PHE A 234 -1.01 18.49 9.23
C PHE A 234 -0.47 19.20 10.47
N PHE A 235 0.52 18.62 11.16
CA PHE A 235 1.20 19.23 12.30
C PHE A 235 1.89 20.54 11.93
N CYS A 236 2.66 20.56 10.84
CA CYS A 236 3.29 21.78 10.33
C CYS A 236 2.26 22.85 9.96
N ARG A 237 1.09 22.45 9.45
CA ARG A 237 0.03 23.39 9.03
C ARG A 237 -0.75 23.96 10.21
N SER A 238 -0.87 23.21 11.31
CA SER A 238 -1.60 23.63 12.50
C SER A 238 -0.76 24.45 13.49
N ILE A 239 0.57 24.37 13.40
CA ILE A 239 1.46 25.10 14.31
C ILE A 239 1.53 26.57 13.92
N ASP A 240 1.31 27.42 14.91
CA ASP A 240 1.73 28.82 14.89
C ASP A 240 3.11 28.92 15.56
N ILE A 241 4.08 29.56 14.90
CA ILE A 241 5.51 29.51 15.28
C ILE A 241 5.81 30.49 16.43
N GLY A 242 5.10 30.34 17.55
CA GLY A 242 5.43 31.02 18.80
C GLY A 242 6.66 30.42 19.48
N TYR A 243 7.39 31.24 20.25
CA TYR A 243 8.62 30.83 20.94
C TYR A 243 8.43 29.59 21.84
N ALA A 244 7.30 29.51 22.57
CA ALA A 244 6.98 28.36 23.44
C ALA A 244 6.67 27.06 22.68
N VAL A 245 6.13 27.17 21.45
CA VAL A 245 5.84 26.01 20.60
C VAL A 245 7.14 25.49 19.99
N ARG A 246 8.08 26.37 19.64
CA ARG A 246 9.37 25.99 19.05
C ARG A 246 10.25 25.17 19.98
N SER A 247 10.31 25.52 21.26
CA SER A 247 11.12 24.80 22.26
C SER A 247 10.58 23.41 22.60
N SER A 248 9.31 23.12 22.30
CA SER A 248 8.63 21.86 22.64
C SER A 248 8.14 21.07 21.43
N ALA A 249 8.20 21.63 20.21
CA ALA A 249 7.69 21.02 18.98
C ALA A 249 8.32 19.66 18.68
N GLN A 250 9.64 19.54 18.83
CA GLN A 250 10.37 18.29 18.60
C GLN A 250 9.87 17.19 19.55
N SER A 251 9.86 17.45 20.86
CA SER A 251 9.43 16.49 21.87
C SER A 251 7.96 16.09 21.67
N TYR A 252 7.09 17.05 21.36
CA TYR A 252 5.66 16.81 21.12
C TYR A 252 5.42 15.95 19.87
N LEU A 253 6.16 16.22 18.78
CA LEU A 253 6.07 15.47 17.54
C LEU A 253 6.55 14.03 17.73
N PHE A 254 7.74 13.83 18.31
CA PHE A 254 8.31 12.50 18.48
C PHE A 254 7.60 11.65 19.53
N ALA A 255 7.02 12.27 20.56
CA ALA A 255 6.13 11.56 21.50
C ALA A 255 4.93 10.90 20.81
N ARG A 256 4.53 11.37 19.62
CA ARG A 256 3.43 10.80 18.82
C ARG A 256 3.92 9.94 17.66
N LEU A 257 5.02 10.31 17.01
CA LEU A 257 5.56 9.53 15.89
C LEU A 257 6.13 8.17 16.34
N ILE A 258 6.75 8.09 17.52
CA ILE A 258 7.29 6.84 18.05
C ILE A 258 6.19 5.77 18.23
N PRO A 259 5.06 6.01 18.93
CA PRO A 259 4.02 5.00 19.08
C PRO A 259 3.34 4.65 17.75
N ILE A 260 3.17 5.60 16.83
CA ILE A 260 2.64 5.33 15.47
C ILE A 260 3.59 4.38 14.72
N GLY A 261 4.89 4.66 14.73
CA GLY A 261 5.91 3.82 14.12
C GLY A 261 5.96 2.41 14.75
N ALA A 262 5.91 2.33 16.08
CA ALA A 262 5.88 1.06 16.80
C ALA A 262 4.65 0.22 16.43
N ALA A 263 3.46 0.82 16.38
CA ALA A 263 2.24 0.14 15.95
C ALA A 263 2.35 -0.41 14.52
N GLY A 264 2.93 0.37 13.61
CA GLY A 264 3.18 -0.07 12.23
C GLY A 264 4.20 -1.20 12.11
N LEU A 265 5.27 -1.16 12.91
CA LEU A 265 6.27 -2.25 12.96
C LEU A 265 5.67 -3.53 13.53
N ILE A 266 4.86 -3.44 14.59
CA ILE A 266 4.14 -4.59 15.15
C ILE A 266 3.19 -5.17 14.09
N GLY A 267 2.41 -4.33 13.40
CA GLY A 267 1.52 -4.76 12.32
C GLY A 267 2.28 -5.45 11.18
N THR A 268 3.45 -4.94 10.82
CA THR A 268 4.34 -5.51 9.81
C THR A 268 4.89 -6.88 10.25
N GLY A 269 5.30 -7.00 11.52
CA GLY A 269 5.73 -8.28 12.10
C GLY A 269 4.60 -9.32 12.07
N VAL A 270 3.40 -8.94 12.50
CA VAL A 270 2.22 -9.81 12.47
C VAL A 270 1.87 -10.26 11.05
N ALA A 271 2.05 -9.41 10.05
CA ALA A 271 1.81 -9.76 8.64
C ALA A 271 2.84 -10.75 8.06
N LEU A 272 4.06 -10.79 8.61
CA LEU A 272 5.10 -11.75 8.22
C LEU A 272 4.90 -13.13 8.90
N CYS A 273 4.35 -13.13 10.12
CA CYS A 273 4.02 -14.31 10.90
C CYS A 273 2.80 -15.09 10.38
#